data_AF-A0A947G466-F1
#
_entry.id   AF-A0A947G466-F1
#
_cell.length_a   1.000
_cell.length_b   1.000
_cell.length_c   1.000
_cell.angle_alpha   90.00
_cell.angle_beta   90.00
_cell.angle_gamma   90.00
#
_symmetry.space_group_name_H-M   'P 1'
#
loop_
_entity.id
_entity.type
_entity.pdbx_description
1 polymer ?
#
loop_
_entity_poly.entity_id
_entity_poly.type
_entity_poly.pdbx_seq_one_letter_code
_entity_poly.pdbx_strand_id
1 'polypeptide(L)'
;MNETHKEIRRTVRDFVVREIEPIASELDNAGEEIPMPVIKKMADLGYFGLIFPEEVGGMGLDTVAMAIVTEELSRGWLSVGSVMTRSLITGSLLQAHGTDEQKRRYLPKLCAGE
;
A
#
# COMPACT_ATOMS: atom_id res chain seq x y z
N MET A 1 -10.66 15.82 -5.92
CA MET A 1 -10.76 14.42 -6.40
C MET A 1 -11.31 14.44 -7.82
N ASN A 2 -10.61 13.80 -8.77
CA ASN A 2 -11.08 13.59 -10.15
C ASN A 2 -11.77 12.21 -10.30
N GLU A 3 -12.15 11.83 -11.52
CA GLU A 3 -12.78 10.52 -11.79
C GLU A 3 -11.83 9.35 -11.48
N THR A 4 -10.54 9.47 -11.79
CA THR A 4 -9.52 8.48 -11.43
C THR A 4 -9.45 8.24 -9.93
N HIS A 5 -9.49 9.30 -9.11
CA HIS A 5 -9.53 9.20 -7.65
C HIS A 5 -10.79 8.48 -7.14
N LYS A 6 -11.94 8.69 -7.78
CA LYS A 6 -13.19 7.98 -7.44
C LYS A 6 -13.11 6.50 -7.81
N GLU A 7 -12.51 6.18 -8.95
CA GLU A 7 -12.30 4.80 -9.38
C GLU A 7 -11.33 4.05 -8.46
N ILE A 8 -10.19 4.66 -8.10
CA ILE A 8 -9.26 4.13 -7.10
C ILE A 8 -10.00 3.83 -5.79
N ARG A 9 -10.79 4.79 -5.28
CA ARG A 9 -11.57 4.60 -4.07
C ARG A 9 -12.49 3.39 -4.16
N ARG A 10 -13.23 3.24 -5.28
CA ARG A 10 -14.13 2.10 -5.50
C ARG A 10 -13.37 0.79 -5.48
N THR A 11 -12.28 0.69 -6.24
CA THR A 11 -11.50 -0.54 -6.35
C THR A 11 -10.87 -0.95 -5.02
N VAL A 12 -10.31 0.00 -4.26
CA VAL A 12 -9.73 -0.28 -2.93
C VAL A 12 -10.83 -0.70 -1.96
N ARG A 13 -11.99 -0.05 -1.99
CA ARG A 13 -13.13 -0.41 -1.14
C ARG A 13 -13.62 -1.83 -1.43
N ASP A 14 -13.73 -2.22 -2.70
CA ASP A 14 -14.16 -3.56 -3.08
C ASP A 14 -13.17 -4.62 -2.57
N PHE A 15 -11.86 -4.34 -2.62
CA PHE A 15 -10.84 -5.18 -2.01
C PHE A 15 -11.03 -5.28 -0.48
N VAL A 16 -11.21 -4.15 0.20
CA VAL A 16 -11.38 -4.08 1.66
C VAL A 16 -12.58 -4.90 2.14
N VAL A 17 -13.74 -4.69 1.53
CA VAL A 17 -14.99 -5.40 1.89
C VAL A 17 -14.85 -6.91 1.68
N ARG A 18 -14.12 -7.34 0.65
CA ARG A 18 -14.02 -8.76 0.28
C ARG A 18 -12.93 -9.50 1.05
N GLU A 19 -11.82 -8.84 1.34
CA GLU A 19 -10.58 -9.50 1.78
C GLU A 19 -10.15 -9.12 3.20
N ILE A 20 -10.56 -7.96 3.70
CA ILE A 20 -10.10 -7.42 4.99
C ILE A 20 -11.23 -7.46 6.03
N GLU A 21 -12.38 -6.86 5.73
CA GLU A 21 -13.50 -6.76 6.68
C GLU A 21 -13.95 -8.12 7.27
N PRO A 22 -14.00 -9.23 6.51
CA PRO A 22 -14.44 -10.52 7.05
C PRO A 22 -13.53 -11.11 8.14
N ILE A 23 -12.26 -10.69 8.18
CA ILE A 23 -11.25 -11.27 9.08
C ILE A 23 -10.74 -10.26 10.12
N ALA A 24 -10.90 -8.95 9.88
CA ALA A 24 -10.26 -7.89 10.66
C ALA A 24 -10.61 -7.95 12.15
N SER A 25 -11.89 -7.99 12.50
CA SER A 25 -12.30 -7.92 13.91
C SER A 25 -11.89 -9.14 14.71
N GLU A 26 -11.86 -10.33 14.12
CA GLU A 26 -11.45 -11.55 14.82
C GLU A 26 -9.94 -11.52 15.10
N LEU A 27 -9.15 -11.24 14.07
CA LEU A 27 -7.69 -11.23 14.17
C LEU A 27 -7.16 -10.09 15.03
N ASP A 28 -7.72 -8.89 14.91
CA ASP A 28 -7.28 -7.73 15.70
C ASP A 28 -7.55 -7.94 17.20
N ASN A 29 -8.72 -8.47 17.57
CA ASN A 29 -9.05 -8.78 18.97
C ASN A 29 -8.20 -9.93 19.53
N ALA A 30 -7.79 -10.87 18.68
CA ALA A 30 -6.88 -11.95 19.06
C ALA A 30 -5.41 -11.51 19.13
N GLY A 31 -5.07 -10.30 18.65
CA GLY A 31 -3.71 -9.80 18.57
C GLY A 31 -2.87 -10.51 17.49
N GLU A 32 -3.53 -11.05 16.46
CA GLU A 32 -2.90 -11.79 15.36
C GLU A 32 -2.34 -10.84 14.28
N GLU A 33 -1.37 -11.34 13.53
CA GLU A 33 -0.78 -10.60 12.42
C GLU A 33 -1.72 -10.54 11.20
N ILE A 34 -1.50 -9.54 10.34
CA ILE A 34 -2.17 -9.49 9.02
C ILE A 34 -1.73 -10.72 8.23
N PRO A 35 -2.66 -11.56 7.73
CA PRO A 35 -2.27 -12.75 6.99
C PRO A 35 -1.42 -12.41 5.76
N MET A 36 -0.29 -13.11 5.59
CA MET A 36 0.59 -12.92 4.44
C MET A 36 -0.12 -12.99 3.06
N PRO A 37 -1.19 -13.80 2.85
CA PRO A 37 -1.96 -13.74 1.62
C PRO A 37 -2.59 -12.37 1.33
N VAL A 38 -3.02 -11.62 2.37
CA VAL A 38 -3.55 -10.26 2.22
C VAL A 38 -2.42 -9.31 1.82
N ILE A 39 -1.28 -9.39 2.51
CA ILE A 39 -0.08 -8.60 2.17
C ILE A 39 0.35 -8.84 0.72
N LYS A 40 0.38 -10.10 0.29
CA LYS A 40 0.72 -10.46 -1.09
C LYS A 40 -0.28 -9.88 -2.10
N LYS A 41 -1.60 -9.97 -1.82
CA LYS A 41 -2.60 -9.33 -2.68
C LYS A 41 -2.41 -7.81 -2.76
N MET A 42 -2.05 -7.15 -1.67
CA MET A 42 -1.74 -5.71 -1.69
C MET A 42 -0.52 -5.39 -2.56
N ALA A 43 0.51 -6.24 -2.51
CA ALA A 43 1.68 -6.13 -3.37
C ALA A 43 1.33 -6.33 -4.85
N ASP A 44 0.54 -7.37 -5.17
CA ASP A 44 0.06 -7.64 -6.53
C ASP A 44 -0.81 -6.48 -7.08
N LEU A 45 -1.52 -5.75 -6.20
CA LEU A 45 -2.29 -4.55 -6.53
C LEU A 45 -1.44 -3.26 -6.62
N GLY A 46 -0.15 -3.33 -6.34
CA GLY A 46 0.80 -2.21 -6.44
C GLY A 46 0.76 -1.21 -5.28
N TYR A 47 0.09 -1.54 -4.17
CA TYR A 47 -0.15 -0.58 -3.09
C TYR A 47 1.14 -0.12 -2.38
N PHE A 48 2.17 -0.96 -2.31
CA PHE A 48 3.47 -0.57 -1.75
C PHE A 48 4.31 0.32 -2.68
N GLY A 49 3.95 0.39 -3.97
CA GLY A 49 4.60 1.17 -5.02
C GLY A 49 3.83 2.43 -5.46
N LEU A 50 2.73 2.78 -4.78
CA LEU A 50 1.72 3.74 -5.24
C LEU A 50 2.26 5.03 -5.87
N ILE A 51 3.16 5.72 -5.17
CA ILE A 51 3.64 7.05 -5.57
C ILE A 51 5.00 7.02 -6.26
N PHE A 52 5.63 5.84 -6.34
CA PHE A 52 6.95 5.71 -6.96
C PHE A 52 6.81 5.58 -8.47
N PRO A 53 7.83 6.00 -9.22
CA PRO A 53 7.73 6.01 -10.67
C PRO A 53 7.87 4.60 -11.25
N GLU A 54 7.39 4.39 -12.47
CA GLU A 54 7.33 3.06 -13.11
C GLU A 54 8.73 2.43 -13.30
N GLU A 55 9.79 3.23 -13.42
CA GLU A 55 11.17 2.75 -13.60
C GLU A 55 11.70 1.96 -12.39
N VAL A 56 11.07 2.13 -11.23
CA VAL A 56 11.36 1.34 -10.02
C VAL A 56 10.21 0.41 -9.66
N GLY A 57 9.27 0.16 -10.58
CA GLY A 57 8.13 -0.73 -10.39
C GLY A 57 6.97 -0.12 -9.60
N GLY A 58 6.91 1.21 -9.48
CA GLY A 58 5.78 1.91 -8.86
C GLY A 58 4.65 2.24 -9.83
N MET A 59 3.60 2.90 -9.33
CA MET A 59 2.40 3.25 -10.12
C MET A 59 2.35 4.72 -10.58
N GLY A 60 3.27 5.57 -10.10
CA GLY A 60 3.34 6.98 -10.46
C GLY A 60 2.11 7.82 -10.04
N LEU A 61 1.33 7.36 -9.07
CA LEU A 61 0.12 8.04 -8.62
C LEU A 61 0.43 9.22 -7.68
N ASP A 62 -0.50 10.16 -7.60
CA ASP A 62 -0.35 11.34 -6.77
C ASP A 62 -0.61 11.06 -5.27
N THR A 63 -0.25 12.03 -4.42
CA THR A 63 -0.44 11.92 -2.96
C THR A 63 -1.92 11.90 -2.56
N VAL A 64 -2.83 12.39 -3.41
CA VAL A 64 -4.28 12.30 -3.17
C VAL A 64 -4.75 10.85 -3.36
N ALA A 65 -4.29 10.17 -4.40
CA ALA A 65 -4.53 8.74 -4.60
C ALA A 65 -3.96 7.92 -3.43
N MET A 66 -2.73 8.22 -2.98
CA MET A 66 -2.15 7.60 -1.78
C MET A 66 -3.06 7.78 -0.57
N ALA A 67 -3.52 9.00 -0.29
CA ALA A 67 -4.40 9.29 0.85
C ALA A 67 -5.70 8.49 0.77
N ILE A 68 -6.32 8.39 -0.41
CA ILE A 68 -7.54 7.61 -0.64
C ILE A 68 -7.32 6.13 -0.37
N VAL A 69 -6.21 5.56 -0.86
CA VAL A 69 -5.91 4.13 -0.62
C VAL A 69 -5.68 3.90 0.88
N THR A 70 -4.91 4.77 1.55
CA THR A 70 -4.70 4.68 3.00
C THR A 70 -6.02 4.78 3.77
N GLU A 71 -6.90 5.71 3.41
CA GLU A 71 -8.22 5.89 4.05
C GLU A 71 -9.09 4.64 3.93
N GLU A 72 -9.22 4.07 2.72
CA GLU A 72 -10.08 2.91 2.49
C GLU A 72 -9.50 1.65 3.16
N LEU A 73 -8.18 1.41 3.07
CA LEU A 73 -7.55 0.28 3.78
C LEU A 73 -7.72 0.40 5.30
N SER A 74 -7.50 1.60 5.84
CA SER A 74 -7.61 1.85 7.28
C SER A 74 -9.05 1.74 7.79
N ARG A 75 -10.05 1.98 6.93
CA ARG A 75 -11.46 1.76 7.25
C ARG A 75 -11.77 0.29 7.52
N GLY A 76 -11.14 -0.63 6.79
CA GLY A 76 -11.28 -2.06 7.01
C GLY A 76 -10.51 -2.54 8.24
N TRP A 77 -9.22 -2.21 8.29
CA TRP A 77 -8.35 -2.50 9.43
C TRP A 77 -7.15 -1.55 9.44
N LEU A 78 -7.00 -0.77 10.51
CA LEU A 78 -5.95 0.25 10.64
C LEU A 78 -4.54 -0.31 10.36
N SER A 79 -4.24 -1.51 10.86
CA SER A 79 -2.94 -2.17 10.65
C SER A 79 -2.62 -2.36 9.17
N VAL A 80 -3.62 -2.66 8.34
CA VAL A 80 -3.47 -2.87 6.89
C VAL A 80 -3.16 -1.57 6.16
N GLY A 81 -3.84 -0.46 6.50
CA GLY A 81 -3.47 0.85 5.96
C GLY A 81 -2.07 1.29 6.43
N SER A 82 -1.71 0.94 7.66
CA SER A 82 -0.44 1.29 8.28
C SER A 82 0.76 0.57 7.67
N VAL A 83 0.65 -0.72 7.33
CA VAL A 83 1.77 -1.49 6.74
C VAL A 83 2.17 -0.94 5.36
N MET A 84 1.20 -0.59 4.52
CA MET A 84 1.45 0.05 3.22
C MET A 84 2.17 1.40 3.41
N THR A 85 1.65 2.23 4.31
CA THR A 85 2.18 3.59 4.54
C THR A 85 3.65 3.54 5.03
N ARG A 86 4.05 2.50 5.78
CA ARG A 86 5.46 2.32 6.16
C ARG A 86 6.38 2.15 4.96
N SER A 87 6.00 1.33 3.97
CA SER A 87 6.81 1.16 2.74
C SER A 87 6.92 2.47 1.96
N LEU A 88 5.84 3.26 1.89
CA LEU A 88 5.85 4.55 1.21
C LEU A 88 6.75 5.57 1.90
N ILE A 89 6.76 5.62 3.24
CA ILE A 89 7.66 6.48 4.01
C ILE A 89 9.11 6.04 3.81
N THR A 90 9.41 4.75 3.98
CA THR A 90 10.78 4.22 3.79
C THR A 90 11.28 4.46 2.37
N GLY A 91 10.46 4.19 1.35
CA GLY A 91 10.81 4.42 -0.04
C GLY A 91 10.99 5.92 -0.36
N SER A 92 10.20 6.80 0.25
CA SER A 92 10.35 8.26 0.08
C SER A 92 11.67 8.76 0.69
N LEU A 93 12.03 8.27 1.88
CA LEU A 93 13.33 8.58 2.51
C LEU A 93 14.49 8.09 1.65
N LEU A 94 14.37 6.88 1.09
CA LEU A 94 15.37 6.30 0.21
C LEU A 94 15.49 7.07 -1.11
N GLN A 95 14.37 7.48 -1.72
CA GLN A 95 14.32 8.28 -2.93
C GLN A 95 15.01 9.64 -2.72
N ALA A 96 14.73 10.28 -1.58
CA ALA A 96 15.25 11.60 -1.25
C ALA A 96 16.73 11.60 -0.82
N HIS A 97 17.16 10.60 -0.05
CA HIS A 97 18.44 10.64 0.66
C HIS A 97 19.35 9.44 0.41
N GLY A 98 18.87 8.40 -0.27
CA GLY A 98 19.68 7.23 -0.59
C GLY A 98 20.79 7.52 -1.62
N THR A 99 21.84 6.72 -1.59
CA THR A 99 22.79 6.64 -2.71
C THR A 99 22.13 5.97 -3.92
N ASP A 100 22.70 6.14 -5.11
CA ASP A 100 22.20 5.47 -6.32
C ASP A 100 22.20 3.94 -6.17
N GLU A 101 23.17 3.38 -5.46
CA GLU A 101 23.23 1.96 -5.16
C GLU A 101 22.05 1.53 -4.26
N GLN A 102 21.79 2.28 -3.18
CA GLN A 102 20.69 1.98 -2.27
C GLN A 102 19.34 2.10 -2.98
N LYS A 103 19.13 3.13 -3.80
CA LYS A 103 17.91 3.31 -4.60
C LYS A 103 17.68 2.15 -5.56
N ARG A 104 18.68 1.80 -6.37
CA ARG A 104 18.61 0.67 -7.32
C ARG A 104 18.34 -0.67 -6.63
N ARG A 105 18.87 -0.85 -5.42
CA ARG A 105 18.75 -2.12 -4.68
C ARG A 105 17.41 -2.30 -3.99
N TYR A 106 16.87 -1.24 -3.38
CA TYR A 106 15.75 -1.36 -2.43
C TYR A 106 14.42 -0.80 -2.95
N LEU A 107 14.40 0.22 -3.82
CA LEU A 107 13.13 0.76 -4.31
C LEU A 107 12.29 -0.28 -5.08
N PRO A 108 12.86 -1.10 -5.99
CA PRO A 108 12.08 -2.12 -6.68
C PRO A 108 11.47 -3.15 -5.73
N LYS A 109 12.21 -3.54 -4.69
CA LYS A 109 11.75 -4.50 -3.68
C LYS A 109 10.63 -3.94 -2.82
N LEU A 110 10.78 -2.69 -2.38
CA LEU A 110 9.73 -1.99 -1.64
C LEU A 110 8.45 -1.87 -2.47
N CYS A 111 8.55 -1.52 -3.76
CA CYS A 111 7.39 -1.45 -4.65
C CYS A 111 6.72 -2.83 -4.85
N ALA A 112 7.52 -3.89 -4.91
CA ALA A 112 7.06 -5.28 -5.01
C ALA A 112 6.56 -5.88 -3.68
N GLY A 113 6.69 -5.18 -2.56
CA GLY A 113 6.29 -5.71 -1.23
C GLY A 113 7.20 -6.84 -0.71
N GLU A 114 8.48 -6.85 -1.08
CA GLU A 114 9.51 -7.85 -0.70
C GLU A 114 10.46 -7.39 0.42
#